data_AF-A0A7V1BYU0-F1
#
_entry.id   AF-A0A7V1BYU0-F1
#
_cell.length_a   1.000
_cell.length_b   1.000
_cell.length_c   1.000
_cell.angle_alpha   90.00
_cell.angle_beta   90.00
_cell.angle_gamma   90.00
#
_symmetry.space_group_name_H-M   'P 1'
#
loop_
_entity.id
_entity.type
_entity.pdbx_description
1 polymer ?
#
loop_
_entity_poly.entity_id
_entity_poly.type
_entity_poly.pdbx_seq_one_letter_code
_entity_poly.pdbx_strand_id
1 'polypeptide(L)'
;MLVRSMWVVGLLSLVLAQTTEKEIKREIQRKAIKEARKEAKRFKKQGFDVTPGSLPMEKQLEYTWMRLYQRDDKGQSVYLAADGNAVAETRTAAELQAIEAAKLNLAGQLETFIRAIIEANIANAQLNTEEATSVTEFLAGAKNVIVTTIGQVEPAFKIYRNLPNKNVEVNVKLLVNRDQVLLQAKKQIRDELKERLKGLQEKVDKLLPLQ
;
A
#
# COMPACT_ATOMS: atom_id res chain seq x y z
N MET A 1 -26.65 -36.72 -32.52
CA MET A 1 -26.60 -36.57 -31.04
C MET A 1 -25.15 -36.38 -30.62
N LEU A 2 -24.64 -35.15 -30.49
CA LEU A 2 -23.28 -34.91 -29.97
C LEU A 2 -23.11 -33.44 -29.55
N VAL A 3 -23.92 -33.00 -28.59
CA VAL A 3 -23.71 -31.72 -27.87
C VAL A 3 -24.07 -31.97 -26.41
N ARG A 4 -23.17 -32.56 -25.63
CA ARG A 4 -23.37 -32.67 -24.16
C ARG A 4 -22.10 -32.79 -23.31
N SER A 5 -20.90 -32.82 -23.89
CA SER A 5 -19.65 -33.06 -23.15
C SER A 5 -18.80 -31.82 -22.83
N MET A 6 -19.20 -30.61 -23.24
CA MET A 6 -18.38 -29.39 -23.03
C MET A 6 -18.66 -28.61 -21.72
N TRP A 7 -19.66 -29.00 -20.92
CA TRP A 7 -20.03 -28.27 -19.70
C TRP A 7 -19.39 -28.81 -18.41
N VAL A 8 -18.87 -30.05 -18.42
CA VAL A 8 -18.33 -30.69 -17.21
C VAL A 8 -16.87 -30.31 -16.94
N VAL A 9 -16.09 -30.01 -18.00
CA VAL A 9 -14.67 -29.63 -17.87
C VAL A 9 -14.51 -28.22 -17.28
N GLY A 10 -15.41 -27.29 -17.60
CA GLY A 10 -15.39 -25.93 -17.04
C GLY A 10 -15.79 -25.88 -15.56
N LEU A 11 -16.73 -26.72 -15.12
CA LEU A 11 -17.14 -26.81 -13.72
C LEU A 11 -16.04 -27.42 -12.84
N LEU A 12 -15.34 -28.46 -13.32
CA LEU A 12 -14.25 -29.08 -12.55
C LEU A 12 -13.05 -28.14 -12.38
N SER A 13 -12.68 -27.39 -13.41
CA SER A 13 -11.54 -26.45 -13.32
C SER A 13 -11.83 -25.26 -12.40
N LEU A 14 -13.05 -24.73 -12.42
CA LEU A 14 -13.51 -23.70 -11.48
C LEU A 14 -13.53 -24.20 -10.02
N VAL A 15 -14.01 -25.42 -9.79
CA VAL A 15 -14.02 -26.02 -8.44
C VAL A 15 -12.60 -26.26 -7.92
N LEU A 16 -11.70 -26.79 -8.76
CA LEU A 16 -10.29 -26.99 -8.42
C LEU A 16 -9.58 -25.67 -8.09
N ALA A 17 -9.78 -24.64 -8.92
CA ALA A 17 -9.20 -23.31 -8.68
C ALA A 17 -9.69 -22.70 -7.35
N GLN A 18 -11.00 -22.80 -7.06
CA GLN A 18 -11.57 -22.32 -5.79
C GLN A 18 -11.03 -23.09 -4.58
N THR A 19 -10.81 -24.41 -4.70
CA THR A 19 -10.20 -25.20 -3.62
C THR A 19 -8.75 -24.79 -3.36
N THR A 20 -7.96 -24.57 -4.42
CA THR A 20 -6.56 -24.14 -4.27
C THR A 20 -6.42 -22.74 -3.67
N GLU A 21 -7.26 -21.78 -4.07
CA GLU A 21 -7.21 -20.42 -3.52
C GLU A 21 -7.57 -20.40 -2.02
N LYS A 22 -8.58 -21.20 -1.63
CA LYS A 22 -9.00 -21.34 -0.25
C LYS A 22 -7.91 -21.99 0.62
N GLU A 23 -7.18 -22.95 0.07
CA GLU A 23 -6.05 -23.60 0.75
C GLU A 23 -4.87 -22.63 0.94
N ILE A 24 -4.51 -21.86 -0.09
CA ILE A 24 -3.48 -20.82 -0.01
C ILE A 24 -3.84 -19.78 1.06
N LYS A 25 -5.09 -19.29 1.07
CA LYS A 25 -5.57 -18.36 2.09
C LYS A 25 -5.45 -18.94 3.51
N ARG A 26 -5.81 -20.21 3.70
CA ARG A 26 -5.68 -20.91 4.99
C ARG A 26 -4.22 -21.09 5.41
N GLU A 27 -3.32 -21.35 4.47
CA GLU A 27 -1.90 -21.46 4.76
C GLU A 27 -1.30 -20.11 5.18
N ILE A 28 -1.59 -19.05 4.42
CA ILE A 28 -1.21 -17.67 4.76
C ILE A 28 -1.70 -17.32 6.16
N GLN A 29 -2.97 -17.60 6.47
CA GLN A 29 -3.54 -17.33 7.77
C GLN A 29 -2.83 -18.11 8.88
N ARG A 30 -2.55 -19.40 8.69
CA ARG A 30 -1.82 -20.22 9.67
C ARG A 30 -0.40 -19.68 9.93
N LYS A 31 0.33 -19.30 8.88
CA LYS A 31 1.66 -18.69 9.01
C LYS A 31 1.58 -17.34 9.73
N ALA A 32 0.63 -16.49 9.35
CA ALA A 32 0.42 -15.19 9.96
C ALA A 32 0.12 -15.29 11.46
N ILE A 33 -0.77 -16.20 11.87
CA ILE A 33 -1.08 -16.43 13.29
C ILE A 33 0.16 -16.89 14.06
N LYS A 34 0.97 -17.78 13.47
CA LYS A 34 2.18 -18.30 14.12
C LYS A 34 3.20 -17.19 14.36
N GLU A 35 3.50 -16.38 13.34
CA GLU A 35 4.47 -15.29 13.47
C GLU A 35 3.94 -14.16 14.37
N ALA A 36 2.66 -13.79 14.23
CA ALA A 36 2.02 -12.80 15.10
C ALA A 36 2.11 -13.19 16.59
N ARG A 37 1.87 -14.47 16.93
CA ARG A 37 1.99 -14.95 18.32
C ARG A 37 3.43 -14.92 18.83
N LYS A 38 4.41 -15.28 18.00
CA LYS A 38 5.83 -15.23 18.39
C LYS A 38 6.28 -13.79 18.63
N GLU A 39 5.92 -12.91 17.71
CA GLU A 39 6.28 -11.50 17.77
C GLU A 39 5.59 -10.78 18.93
N ALA A 40 4.29 -11.02 19.14
CA ALA A 40 3.57 -10.48 20.30
C ALA A 40 4.24 -10.92 21.63
N LYS A 41 4.62 -12.20 21.76
CA LYS A 41 5.36 -12.68 22.93
C LYS A 41 6.70 -11.98 23.10
N ARG A 42 7.43 -11.75 22.01
CA ARG A 42 8.72 -11.04 22.03
C ARG A 42 8.53 -9.60 22.51
N PHE A 43 7.56 -8.88 21.97
CA PHE A 43 7.26 -7.50 22.35
C PHE A 43 6.79 -7.40 23.81
N LYS A 44 5.90 -8.28 24.26
CA LYS A 44 5.49 -8.35 25.68
C LYS A 44 6.67 -8.60 26.62
N LYS A 45 7.60 -9.51 26.26
CA LYS A 45 8.84 -9.74 27.03
C LYS A 45 9.75 -8.51 27.08
N GLN A 46 9.71 -7.67 26.05
CA GLN A 46 10.46 -6.42 25.97
C GLN A 46 9.77 -5.24 26.68
N GLY A 47 8.61 -5.48 27.32
CA GLY A 47 7.85 -4.48 28.06
C GLY A 47 6.91 -3.63 27.19
N PHE A 48 6.69 -4.01 25.93
CA PHE A 48 5.75 -3.32 25.06
C PHE A 48 4.30 -3.69 25.37
N ASP A 49 3.43 -2.71 25.25
CA ASP A 49 1.98 -2.82 25.38
C ASP A 49 1.27 -2.06 24.26
N VAL A 50 -0.04 -2.29 24.12
CA VAL A 50 -0.91 -1.59 23.17
C VAL A 50 -1.73 -0.51 23.87
N THR A 51 -2.19 0.49 23.12
CA THR A 51 -3.04 1.56 23.68
C THR A 51 -4.30 0.96 24.31
N PRO A 52 -4.70 1.36 25.53
CA PRO A 52 -5.96 0.92 26.12
C PRO A 52 -7.15 1.14 25.18
N GLY A 53 -8.00 0.14 25.04
CA GLY A 53 -9.15 0.16 24.11
C GLY A 53 -8.83 -0.21 22.66
N SER A 54 -7.55 -0.37 22.28
CA SER A 54 -7.17 -0.93 20.98
C SER A 54 -7.27 -2.47 20.95
N LEU A 55 -7.22 -3.05 19.75
CA LEU A 55 -7.17 -4.51 19.60
C LEU A 55 -5.95 -5.09 20.34
N PRO A 56 -6.02 -6.32 20.91
CA PRO A 56 -4.87 -6.96 21.51
C PRO A 56 -3.68 -7.03 20.54
N MET A 57 -2.46 -6.95 21.07
CA MET A 57 -1.21 -6.98 20.28
C MET A 57 -1.17 -8.13 19.27
N GLU A 58 -1.55 -9.34 19.69
CA GLU A 58 -1.64 -10.51 18.83
C GLU A 58 -2.55 -10.30 17.62
N LYS A 59 -3.67 -9.59 17.80
CA LYS A 59 -4.66 -9.36 16.74
C LYS A 59 -4.21 -8.28 15.77
N GLN A 60 -3.58 -7.22 16.26
CA GLN A 60 -2.96 -6.20 15.40
C GLN A 60 -1.83 -6.84 14.55
N LEU A 61 -0.99 -7.67 15.17
CA LEU A 61 0.08 -8.38 14.46
C LEU A 61 -0.44 -9.45 13.51
N GLU A 62 -1.49 -10.19 13.86
CA GLU A 62 -2.13 -11.16 12.96
C GLU A 62 -2.62 -10.46 11.68
N TYR A 63 -3.34 -9.35 11.83
CA TYR A 63 -3.79 -8.49 10.72
C TYR A 63 -2.61 -7.98 9.86
N THR A 64 -1.52 -7.60 10.50
CA THR A 64 -0.30 -7.10 9.85
C THR A 64 0.38 -8.22 9.05
N TRP A 65 0.66 -9.36 9.68
CA TRP A 65 1.31 -10.51 9.03
C TRP A 65 0.51 -11.08 7.88
N MET A 66 -0.83 -11.11 8.02
CA MET A 66 -1.70 -11.55 6.93
C MET A 66 -1.48 -10.71 5.66
N ARG A 67 -1.32 -9.38 5.79
CA ARG A 67 -1.03 -8.49 4.66
C ARG A 67 0.39 -8.65 4.14
N LEU A 68 1.36 -8.78 5.04
CA LEU A 68 2.76 -8.98 4.66
C LEU A 68 2.99 -10.27 3.87
N TYR A 69 2.14 -11.29 4.06
CA TYR A 69 2.19 -12.54 3.30
C TYR A 69 1.34 -12.54 2.03
N GLN A 70 0.51 -11.52 1.80
CA GLN A 70 -0.23 -11.45 0.55
C GLN A 70 0.71 -11.21 -0.62
N ARG A 71 0.52 -12.01 -1.66
CA ARG A 71 1.20 -11.92 -2.93
C ARG A 71 0.18 -11.73 -4.04
N ASP A 72 0.54 -10.95 -5.05
CA ASP A 72 -0.23 -10.81 -6.27
C ASP A 72 -0.04 -12.05 -7.17
N ASP A 73 -0.71 -12.06 -8.33
CA ASP A 73 -0.63 -13.15 -9.31
C ASP A 73 0.78 -13.36 -9.88
N LYS A 74 1.67 -12.38 -9.70
CA LYS A 74 3.08 -12.42 -10.14
C LYS A 74 4.01 -12.82 -9.00
N GLY A 75 3.48 -13.18 -7.84
CA GLY A 75 4.27 -13.55 -6.66
C GLY A 75 4.94 -12.35 -5.96
N GLN A 76 4.57 -11.11 -6.28
CA GLN A 76 5.10 -9.91 -5.63
C GLN A 76 4.27 -9.53 -4.41
N SER A 77 4.88 -8.86 -3.43
CA SER A 77 4.15 -8.35 -2.26
C SER A 77 3.09 -7.34 -2.68
N VAL A 78 1.85 -7.54 -2.23
CA VAL A 78 0.71 -6.62 -2.45
C VAL A 78 0.86 -5.34 -1.63
N TYR A 79 1.40 -5.46 -0.43
CA TYR A 79 1.59 -4.34 0.50
C TYR A 79 3.05 -3.92 0.58
N LEU A 80 3.28 -2.60 0.62
CA LEU A 80 4.51 -2.04 1.17
C LEU A 80 4.34 -1.84 2.66
N ALA A 81 5.44 -2.00 3.39
CA ALA A 81 5.48 -1.87 4.83
C ALA A 81 6.63 -0.96 5.23
N ALA A 82 6.34 -0.03 6.13
CA ALA A 82 7.34 0.86 6.69
C ALA A 82 7.23 0.86 8.21
N ASP A 83 8.36 0.63 8.86
CA ASP A 83 8.48 0.71 10.31
C ASP A 83 8.95 2.11 10.71
N GLY A 84 8.50 2.53 11.88
CA GLY A 84 8.97 3.75 12.53
C GLY A 84 9.09 3.51 14.03
N ASN A 85 10.12 4.10 14.61
CA ASN A 85 10.39 4.04 16.04
C ASN A 85 10.80 5.43 16.52
N ALA A 86 10.42 5.77 17.74
CA ALA A 86 10.92 6.97 18.40
C ALA A 86 10.84 6.84 19.92
N VAL A 87 11.65 7.64 20.60
CA VAL A 87 11.67 7.79 22.05
C VAL A 87 11.48 9.27 22.39
N ALA A 88 10.52 9.59 23.23
CA ALA A 88 10.28 10.96 23.69
C ALA A 88 9.75 10.98 25.13
N GLU A 89 9.70 12.17 25.73
CA GLU A 89 9.21 12.36 27.11
C GLU A 89 7.74 11.96 27.29
N THR A 90 6.92 12.07 26.24
CA THR A 90 5.51 11.71 26.28
C THR A 90 5.18 10.69 25.21
N ARG A 91 4.16 9.85 25.48
CA ARG A 91 3.65 8.87 24.51
C ARG A 91 3.22 9.54 23.20
N THR A 92 2.52 10.67 23.28
CA THR A 92 2.04 11.39 22.10
C THR A 92 3.20 11.90 21.24
N ALA A 93 4.24 12.47 21.84
CA ALA A 93 5.41 12.95 21.11
C ALA A 93 6.16 11.80 20.42
N ALA A 94 6.40 10.69 21.15
CA ALA A 94 7.04 9.50 20.59
C ALA A 94 6.21 8.89 19.46
N GLU A 95 4.88 8.85 19.62
CA GLU A 95 3.99 8.33 18.60
C GLU A 95 4.02 9.17 17.32
N LEU A 96 3.90 10.50 17.43
CA LEU A 96 3.97 11.40 16.28
C LEU A 96 5.30 11.23 15.54
N GLN A 97 6.42 11.22 16.28
CA GLN A 97 7.74 11.03 15.67
C GLN A 97 7.89 9.66 14.98
N ALA A 98 7.42 8.59 15.61
CA ALA A 98 7.47 7.24 15.04
C ALA A 98 6.61 7.16 13.76
N ILE A 99 5.42 7.77 13.76
CA ILE A 99 4.55 7.82 12.59
C ILE A 99 5.21 8.61 11.46
N GLU A 100 5.74 9.80 11.73
CA GLU A 100 6.40 10.60 10.70
C GLU A 100 7.64 9.90 10.13
N ALA A 101 8.43 9.22 10.97
CA ALA A 101 9.55 8.40 10.49
C ALA A 101 9.06 7.26 9.55
N ALA A 102 8.00 6.56 9.92
CA ALA A 102 7.44 5.50 9.09
C ALA A 102 6.85 6.05 7.78
N LYS A 103 6.20 7.21 7.82
CA LYS A 103 5.64 7.90 6.64
C LYS A 103 6.73 8.29 5.64
N LEU A 104 7.84 8.84 6.12
CA LEU A 104 9.00 9.18 5.27
C LEU A 104 9.59 7.93 4.61
N ASN A 105 9.77 6.86 5.37
CA ASN A 105 10.24 5.58 4.84
C ASN A 105 9.29 5.01 3.79
N LEU A 106 7.98 5.11 4.02
CA LEU A 106 6.95 4.66 3.09
C LEU A 106 6.94 5.49 1.81
N ALA A 107 7.16 6.81 1.90
CA ALA A 107 7.29 7.70 0.76
C ALA A 107 8.40 7.23 -0.18
N GLY A 108 9.61 7.02 0.38
CA GLY A 108 10.74 6.57 -0.41
C GLY A 108 10.50 5.21 -1.08
N GLN A 109 9.83 4.27 -0.39
CA GLN A 109 9.45 2.99 -0.97
C GLN A 109 8.44 3.13 -2.12
N LEU A 110 7.43 3.99 -1.97
CA LEU A 110 6.43 4.25 -3.00
C LEU A 110 7.06 4.94 -4.22
N GLU A 111 7.90 5.94 -4.01
CA GLU A 111 8.64 6.63 -5.08
C GLU A 111 9.50 5.64 -5.87
N THR A 112 10.27 4.80 -5.16
CA THR A 112 11.10 3.76 -5.78
C THR A 112 10.26 2.79 -6.59
N PHE A 113 9.13 2.33 -6.02
CA PHE A 113 8.24 1.40 -6.68
C PHE A 113 7.63 1.97 -7.96
N ILE A 114 7.12 3.21 -7.90
CA ILE A 114 6.51 3.89 -9.04
C ILE A 114 7.55 4.14 -10.13
N ARG A 115 8.74 4.61 -9.75
CA ARG A 115 9.86 4.82 -10.67
C ARG A 115 10.24 3.52 -11.39
N ALA A 116 10.36 2.40 -10.67
CA ALA A 116 10.69 1.11 -11.28
C ALA A 116 9.65 0.67 -12.33
N ILE A 117 8.36 0.92 -12.07
CA ILE A 117 7.30 0.63 -13.06
C ILE A 117 7.46 1.49 -14.30
N ILE A 118 7.76 2.77 -14.12
CA ILE A 118 7.93 3.70 -15.23
C ILE A 118 9.16 3.32 -16.05
N GLU A 119 10.30 3.10 -15.41
CA GLU A 119 11.55 2.69 -16.07
C GLU A 119 11.40 1.39 -16.84
N ALA A 120 10.68 0.41 -16.30
CA ALA A 120 10.37 -0.84 -17.01
C ALA A 120 9.49 -0.59 -18.25
N ASN A 121 8.55 0.36 -18.21
CA ASN A 121 7.74 0.69 -19.38
C ASN A 121 8.54 1.48 -20.43
N ILE A 122 9.40 2.42 -20.01
CA ILE A 122 10.30 3.16 -20.90
C ILE A 122 11.26 2.20 -21.61
N ALA A 123 11.90 1.28 -20.87
CA ALA A 123 12.86 0.34 -21.47
C ALA A 123 12.21 -0.57 -22.53
N ASN A 124 10.91 -0.83 -22.41
CA ASN A 124 10.15 -1.63 -23.38
C ASN A 124 9.62 -0.80 -24.57
N ALA A 125 9.61 0.53 -24.48
CA ALA A 125 9.02 1.42 -25.49
C ALA A 125 10.09 2.32 -26.12
N GLN A 126 10.18 2.34 -27.45
CA GLN A 126 10.99 3.35 -28.16
C GLN A 126 10.24 4.68 -28.11
N LEU A 127 10.45 5.46 -27.04
CA LEU A 127 9.61 6.63 -26.77
C LEU A 127 9.80 7.76 -27.77
N ASN A 128 8.69 8.32 -28.23
CA ASN A 128 8.68 9.61 -28.93
C ASN A 128 8.47 10.80 -27.94
N THR A 129 8.54 12.03 -28.44
CA THR A 129 8.48 13.25 -27.62
C THR A 129 7.17 13.40 -26.82
N GLU A 130 6.04 12.94 -27.36
CA GLU A 130 4.74 13.02 -26.68
C GLU A 130 4.64 12.03 -25.52
N GLU A 131 5.22 10.84 -25.68
CA GLU A 131 5.25 9.82 -24.62
C GLU A 131 6.20 10.24 -23.48
N ALA A 132 7.31 10.92 -23.78
CA ALA A 132 8.21 11.48 -22.77
C ALA A 132 7.54 12.56 -21.90
N THR A 133 6.67 13.39 -22.51
CA THR A 133 5.87 14.38 -21.78
C THR A 133 4.86 13.70 -20.85
N SER A 134 4.18 12.67 -21.36
CA SER A 134 3.21 11.87 -20.59
C SER A 134 3.83 11.19 -19.36
N VAL A 135 5.07 10.69 -19.49
CA VAL A 135 5.83 10.11 -18.37
C VAL A 135 6.12 11.15 -17.28
N THR A 136 6.48 12.37 -17.69
CA THR A 136 6.78 13.47 -16.76
C THR A 136 5.54 13.89 -15.98
N GLU A 137 4.41 14.00 -16.66
CA GLU A 137 3.11 14.29 -16.04
C GLU A 137 2.70 13.19 -15.06
N PHE A 138 2.96 11.92 -15.43
CA PHE A 138 2.68 10.80 -14.53
C PHE A 138 3.50 10.89 -13.25
N LEU A 139 4.80 11.19 -13.34
CA LEU A 139 5.65 11.37 -12.16
C LEU A 139 5.16 12.50 -11.25
N ALA A 140 4.73 13.62 -11.82
CA ALA A 140 4.19 14.74 -11.05
C ALA A 140 2.89 14.36 -10.32
N GLY A 141 1.93 13.75 -11.02
CA GLY A 141 0.67 13.31 -10.40
C GLY A 141 0.87 12.21 -9.36
N ALA A 142 1.82 11.28 -9.60
CA ALA A 142 2.18 10.25 -8.65
C ALA A 142 2.72 10.84 -7.34
N LYS A 143 3.55 11.89 -7.38
CA LYS A 143 4.05 12.58 -6.18
C LYS A 143 2.90 13.11 -5.32
N ASN A 144 1.89 13.72 -5.93
CA ASN A 144 0.71 14.24 -5.21
C ASN A 144 -0.10 13.11 -4.55
N VAL A 145 -0.24 11.97 -5.23
CA VAL A 145 -0.92 10.81 -4.67
C VAL A 145 -0.13 10.19 -3.52
N ILE A 146 1.21 10.13 -3.60
CA ILE A 146 2.06 9.67 -2.50
C ILE A 146 1.85 10.56 -1.27
N VAL A 147 1.89 11.89 -1.42
CA VAL A 147 1.66 12.84 -0.32
C VAL A 147 0.28 12.63 0.31
N THR A 148 -0.77 12.52 -0.51
CA THR A 148 -2.14 12.28 -0.01
C THR A 148 -2.26 10.92 0.70
N THR A 149 -1.69 9.87 0.11
CA THR A 149 -1.69 8.51 0.68
C THR A 149 -1.03 8.49 2.05
N ILE A 150 0.11 9.15 2.19
CA ILE A 150 0.88 9.23 3.44
C ILE A 150 0.18 10.11 4.47
N GLY A 151 -0.54 11.14 4.04
CA GLY A 151 -1.36 11.96 4.94
C GLY A 151 -2.50 11.17 5.59
N GLN A 152 -3.01 10.14 4.91
CA GLN A 152 -4.19 9.37 5.31
C GLN A 152 -3.86 7.97 5.87
N VAL A 153 -2.62 7.49 5.74
CA VAL A 153 -2.27 6.14 6.19
C VAL A 153 -2.30 6.05 7.72
N GLU A 154 -3.06 5.07 8.21
CA GLU A 154 -3.10 4.74 9.64
C GLU A 154 -2.13 3.58 9.96
N PRO A 155 -1.57 3.53 11.19
CA PRO A 155 -0.76 2.40 11.62
C PRO A 155 -1.52 1.08 11.62
N ALA A 156 -0.93 0.07 10.97
CA ALA A 156 -1.45 -1.31 11.00
C ALA A 156 -1.25 -1.96 12.38
N PHE A 157 -0.18 -1.58 13.09
CA PHE A 157 -0.06 -1.79 14.52
C PHE A 157 0.77 -0.67 15.15
N LYS A 158 0.54 -0.45 16.44
CA LYS A 158 1.31 0.48 17.27
C LYS A 158 1.47 -0.10 18.67
N ILE A 159 2.69 -0.08 19.17
CA ILE A 159 3.03 -0.53 20.52
C ILE A 159 3.90 0.51 21.21
N TYR A 160 3.82 0.57 22.53
CA TYR A 160 4.63 1.49 23.34
C TYR A 160 5.20 0.80 24.57
N ARG A 161 6.29 1.35 25.12
CA ARG A 161 6.79 0.96 26.45
C ARG A 161 7.34 2.17 27.20
N ASN A 162 7.23 2.13 28.53
CA ASN A 162 7.88 3.10 29.40
C ASN A 162 9.32 2.68 29.64
N LEU A 163 10.25 3.62 29.53
CA LEU A 163 11.67 3.42 29.76
C LEU A 163 12.05 3.81 31.21
N PRO A 164 13.19 3.31 31.74
CA PRO A 164 13.63 3.63 33.11
C PRO A 164 13.84 5.13 33.36
N ASN A 165 14.17 5.90 32.31
CA ASN A 165 14.38 7.35 32.36
C ASN A 165 13.07 8.16 32.26
N LYS A 166 11.90 7.52 32.41
CA LYS A 166 10.55 8.11 32.28
C LYS A 166 10.14 8.49 30.85
N ASN A 167 11.01 8.31 29.85
CA ASN A 167 10.62 8.47 28.45
C ASN A 167 9.75 7.29 28.00
N VAL A 168 9.04 7.50 26.90
CA VAL A 168 8.21 6.50 26.23
C VAL A 168 8.83 6.18 24.88
N GLU A 169 9.00 4.89 24.60
CA GLU A 169 9.34 4.41 23.26
C GLU A 169 8.06 3.94 22.56
N VAL A 170 7.89 4.33 21.30
CA VAL A 170 6.79 3.90 20.45
C VAL A 170 7.35 3.26 19.19
N ASN A 171 6.78 2.11 18.81
CA ASN A 171 7.04 1.44 17.55
C ASN A 171 5.73 1.35 16.76
N VAL A 172 5.79 1.69 15.47
CA VAL A 172 4.66 1.65 14.54
C VAL A 172 5.05 0.92 13.28
N LYS A 173 4.07 0.30 12.63
CA LYS A 173 4.20 -0.17 11.25
C LYS A 173 3.03 0.34 10.41
N LEU A 174 3.35 0.97 9.29
CA LEU A 174 2.41 1.39 8.27
C LEU A 174 2.33 0.33 7.17
N LEU A 175 1.15 0.17 6.58
CA LEU A 175 0.92 -0.72 5.44
C LEU A 175 0.11 0.00 4.37
N VAL A 176 0.56 -0.08 3.12
CA VAL A 176 -0.18 0.47 1.97
C VAL A 176 -0.22 -0.54 0.83
N ASN A 177 -1.40 -0.68 0.22
CA ASN A 177 -1.58 -1.51 -0.97
C ASN A 177 -1.02 -0.78 -2.19
N ARG A 178 -0.04 -1.41 -2.84
CA ARG A 178 0.72 -0.86 -3.97
C ARG A 178 -0.15 -0.55 -5.18
N ASP A 179 -1.04 -1.48 -5.51
CA ASP A 179 -1.89 -1.40 -6.69
C ASP A 179 -2.94 -0.31 -6.52
N GLN A 180 -3.47 -0.14 -5.30
CA GLN A 180 -4.39 0.96 -5.00
C GLN A 180 -3.71 2.32 -5.17
N VAL A 181 -2.46 2.49 -4.72
CA VAL A 181 -1.72 3.74 -4.92
C VAL A 181 -1.50 4.01 -6.42
N LEU A 182 -1.10 2.99 -7.18
CA LEU A 182 -0.93 3.13 -8.64
C LEU A 182 -2.24 3.48 -9.34
N LEU A 183 -3.35 2.86 -8.93
CA LEU A 183 -4.66 3.13 -9.49
C LEU A 183 -5.10 4.57 -9.20
N GLN A 184 -4.87 5.04 -7.97
CA GLN A 184 -5.14 6.42 -7.58
C GLN A 184 -4.27 7.41 -8.36
N ALA A 185 -2.98 7.12 -8.54
CA ALA A 185 -2.07 7.92 -9.37
C ALA A 185 -2.60 8.02 -10.81
N LYS A 186 -2.89 6.89 -11.44
CA LYS A 186 -3.48 6.83 -12.79
C LYS A 186 -4.77 7.66 -12.91
N LYS A 187 -5.64 7.58 -11.90
CA LYS A 187 -6.90 8.33 -11.89
C LYS A 187 -6.63 9.83 -11.77
N GLN A 188 -5.80 10.25 -10.81
CA GLN A 188 -5.45 11.65 -10.57
C GLN A 188 -4.90 12.31 -11.83
N ILE A 189 -3.95 11.65 -12.49
CA ILE A 189 -3.34 12.16 -13.73
C ILE A 189 -4.38 12.28 -14.85
N ARG A 190 -5.27 11.29 -14.99
CA ARG A 190 -6.35 11.34 -15.98
C ARG A 190 -7.29 12.52 -15.72
N ASP A 191 -7.62 12.77 -14.46
CA ASP A 191 -8.52 13.85 -14.09
C ASP A 191 -7.84 15.22 -14.33
N GLU A 192 -6.55 15.36 -14.01
CA GLU A 192 -5.74 16.55 -14.34
C GLU A 192 -5.66 16.80 -15.87
N LEU A 193 -5.47 15.76 -16.67
CA LEU A 193 -5.46 15.87 -18.14
C LEU A 193 -6.82 16.35 -18.69
N LYS A 194 -7.93 15.86 -18.14
CA LYS A 194 -9.27 16.31 -18.54
C LYS A 194 -9.52 17.77 -18.18
N GLU A 195 -9.07 18.21 -17.01
CA GLU A 195 -9.18 19.61 -16.60
C GLU A 195 -8.37 20.54 -17.52
N ARG A 196 -7.15 20.13 -17.89
CA ARG A 196 -6.34 20.86 -18.87
C ARG A 196 -7.03 20.97 -20.23
N LEU A 197 -7.61 19.87 -20.73
CA LEU A 197 -8.35 19.86 -22.00
C LEU A 197 -9.55 20.82 -21.97
N LYS A 198 -10.32 20.84 -20.88
CA LYS A 198 -11.42 21.79 -20.70
C LYS A 198 -10.93 23.24 -20.69
N GLY A 199 -9.87 23.52 -19.92
CA GLY A 199 -9.28 24.87 -19.88
C GLY A 199 -8.70 25.31 -21.23
N LEU A 200 -8.23 24.38 -22.06
CA LEU A 200 -7.81 24.67 -23.44
C LEU A 200 -9.02 24.98 -24.33
N GLN A 201 -10.11 24.19 -24.25
CA GLN A 201 -11.35 24.48 -24.99
C GLN A 201 -11.89 25.86 -24.65
N GLU A 202 -12.00 26.22 -23.37
CA GLU A 202 -12.45 27.56 -22.95
C GLU A 202 -11.55 28.69 -23.50
N LYS A 203 -10.25 28.45 -23.65
CA LYS A 203 -9.32 29.42 -24.25
C LYS A 203 -9.49 29.51 -25.76
N VAL A 204 -9.70 28.39 -26.44
CA VAL A 204 -9.97 28.34 -27.88
C VAL A 204 -11.29 29.06 -28.18
N ASP A 205 -12.36 28.79 -27.44
CA ASP A 205 -13.66 29.44 -27.60
C ASP A 205 -13.58 30.97 -27.40
N LYS A 206 -12.71 31.44 -26.50
CA LYS A 206 -12.43 32.88 -26.30
C LYS A 206 -11.65 33.51 -27.46
N LEU A 207 -10.81 32.75 -28.14
CA LEU A 207 -9.97 33.24 -29.25
C LEU A 207 -10.68 33.10 -30.61
N LEU A 208 -11.59 32.14 -30.75
CA LEU A 208 -12.37 31.86 -31.94
C LEU A 208 -13.86 31.73 -31.57
N PRO A 209 -14.52 32.82 -31.14
CA PRO A 209 -15.95 32.77 -30.88
C PRO A 209 -16.69 32.43 -32.19
N LEU A 210 -17.41 31.31 -32.20
CA LEU A 210 -18.31 30.98 -33.31
C LEU A 210 -19.42 32.04 -33.35
N GLN A 211 -19.58 32.70 -34.50
CA GLN A 211 -20.69 33.60 -34.81
C GLN A 211 -21.99 32.81 -35.00
#